data_AF-A0A8T6KY79-F1
#
_entry.id   AF-A0A8T6KY79-F1
#
_cell.length_a   1.000
_cell.length_b   1.000
_cell.length_c   1.000
_cell.angle_alpha   90.00
_cell.angle_beta   90.00
_cell.angle_gamma   90.00
#
_symmetry.space_group_name_H-M   'P 1'
#
loop_
_entity.id
_entity.type
_entity.pdbx_description
1 polymer ?
#
loop_
_entity_poly.entity_id
_entity_poly.type
_entity_poly.pdbx_seq_one_letter_code
_entity_poly.pdbx_strand_id
1 'polypeptide(L)'
;PQHTYTRAVARPHGWVFVIPLTVHTSYGYVFNREVTDLAEVEADFDALLEADGVAEFEQRAVIPFPNFVHRQVFDGAIARVGNAAAFMEPLEATAIVLAQLQIGMVLQIRFNRPIEHLERDAAVVNRFLINNVLCSGLFVGWHYALGSRFDSEFWRYARDQVWPQHRDVAHPDAVGCDALLKFDGMFELMNQAYIDQADWHRRCGFPLTSYAQMAQGLGF
;
A
#
# COMPACT_ATOMS: atom_id res chain seq x y z
N PRO A 1 -6.72 -10.46 -26.26
CA PRO A 1 -7.74 -10.98 -25.31
C PRO A 1 -7.73 -10.12 -24.05
N GLN A 2 -8.89 -9.64 -23.59
CA GLN A 2 -8.96 -8.84 -22.36
C GLN A 2 -8.55 -9.71 -21.16
N HIS A 3 -7.57 -9.26 -20.39
CA HIS A 3 -7.05 -10.02 -19.24
C HIS A 3 -8.12 -10.12 -18.14
N THR A 4 -8.14 -11.23 -17.39
CA THR A 4 -9.05 -11.44 -16.25
C THR A 4 -8.38 -11.18 -14.90
N TYR A 5 -7.29 -10.43 -14.91
CA TYR A 5 -6.45 -10.15 -13.74
C TYR A 5 -5.90 -8.72 -13.83
N THR A 6 -5.57 -8.15 -12.66
CA THR A 6 -4.85 -6.88 -12.58
C THR A 6 -3.39 -7.13 -12.96
N ARG A 7 -2.82 -6.29 -13.84
CA ARG A 7 -1.38 -6.28 -14.09
C ARG A 7 -0.76 -5.17 -13.23
N ALA A 8 0.29 -5.51 -12.49
CA ALA A 8 1.22 -4.55 -11.91
C ALA A 8 2.51 -4.57 -12.75
N VAL A 9 2.68 -3.55 -13.59
CA VAL A 9 3.77 -3.48 -14.58
C VAL A 9 4.87 -2.56 -14.04
N ALA A 10 5.99 -3.13 -13.60
CA ALA A 10 7.16 -2.32 -13.25
C ALA A 10 7.62 -1.49 -14.46
N ARG A 11 8.00 -0.24 -14.20
CA ARG A 11 8.45 0.76 -15.18
C ARG A 11 9.69 1.51 -14.66
N PRO A 12 10.45 2.27 -15.48
CA PRO A 12 11.61 3.01 -15.02
C PRO A 12 11.34 3.97 -13.84
N HIS A 13 10.16 4.58 -13.74
CA HIS A 13 9.89 5.63 -12.74
C HIS A 13 8.88 5.21 -11.67
N GLY A 14 8.59 3.91 -11.58
CA GLY A 14 7.50 3.41 -10.74
C GLY A 14 6.90 2.13 -11.29
N TRP A 15 5.58 2.05 -11.22
CA TRP A 15 4.84 0.93 -11.78
C TRP A 15 3.46 1.39 -12.27
N VAL A 16 2.89 0.63 -13.20
CA VAL A 16 1.56 0.90 -13.76
C VAL A 16 0.61 -0.21 -13.38
N PHE A 17 -0.53 0.13 -12.79
CA PHE A 17 -1.66 -0.80 -12.71
C PHE A 17 -2.43 -0.79 -14.03
N VAL A 18 -2.84 -1.98 -14.47
CA VAL A 18 -3.79 -2.16 -15.57
C VAL A 18 -4.94 -3.02 -15.05
N ILE A 19 -6.14 -2.44 -15.01
CA ILE A 19 -7.35 -3.05 -14.46
C ILE A 19 -8.40 -3.15 -15.57
N PRO A 20 -8.54 -4.34 -16.19
CA PRO A 20 -9.60 -4.56 -17.16
C PRO A 20 -10.97 -4.57 -16.48
N LEU A 21 -11.86 -3.68 -16.93
CA LEU A 21 -13.26 -3.61 -16.50
C LEU A 21 -14.18 -3.98 -17.67
N THR A 22 -15.49 -4.08 -17.41
CA THR A 22 -16.45 -4.57 -18.41
C THR A 22 -16.53 -3.70 -19.66
N VAL A 23 -16.34 -2.38 -19.52
CA VAL A 23 -16.54 -1.41 -20.62
C VAL A 23 -15.28 -0.63 -20.99
N HIS A 24 -14.26 -0.65 -20.12
CA HIS A 24 -13.00 0.06 -20.33
C HIS A 24 -11.87 -0.64 -19.58
N THR A 25 -10.64 -0.16 -19.75
CA THR A 25 -9.49 -0.61 -18.95
C THR A 25 -8.91 0.60 -18.24
N SER A 26 -8.83 0.55 -16.92
CA SER A 26 -8.20 1.61 -16.14
C SER A 26 -6.70 1.39 -16.13
N TYR A 27 -5.97 2.45 -16.45
CA TYR A 27 -4.51 2.49 -16.30
C TYR A 27 -4.16 3.56 -15.28
N GLY A 28 -3.11 3.32 -14.49
CA GLY A 28 -2.50 4.40 -13.76
C GLY A 28 -1.07 4.13 -13.36
N TYR A 29 -0.25 5.16 -13.51
CA TYR A 29 1.16 5.18 -13.19
C TYR A 29 1.36 5.69 -11.78
N VAL A 30 1.93 4.85 -10.93
CA VAL A 30 2.26 5.15 -9.55
C VAL A 30 3.75 5.45 -9.47
N PHE A 31 4.12 6.68 -9.07
CA PHE A 31 5.49 7.18 -9.08
C PHE A 31 5.79 8.06 -7.86
N ASN A 32 7.06 8.45 -7.71
CA ASN A 32 7.50 9.40 -6.69
C ASN A 32 7.96 10.71 -7.33
N ARG A 33 7.22 11.79 -7.04
CA ARG A 33 7.50 13.15 -7.55
C ARG A 33 8.80 13.76 -7.05
N GLU A 34 9.29 13.28 -5.91
CA GLU A 34 10.54 13.75 -5.31
C GLU A 34 11.76 13.11 -5.98
N VAL A 35 11.53 12.06 -6.80
CA VAL A 35 12.58 11.25 -7.45
C VAL A 35 12.55 11.34 -8.97
N THR A 36 11.41 11.63 -9.58
CA THR A 36 11.28 11.74 -11.04
C THR A 36 10.29 12.84 -11.42
N ASP A 37 10.67 13.61 -12.42
CA ASP A 37 9.82 14.65 -13.00
C ASP A 37 8.61 14.06 -13.74
N LEU A 38 7.47 14.75 -13.64
CA LEU A 38 6.22 14.31 -14.25
C LEU A 38 6.34 14.09 -15.77
N ALA A 39 7.15 14.91 -16.47
CA ALA A 39 7.33 14.79 -17.91
C ALA A 39 8.00 13.46 -18.33
N GLU A 40 8.93 12.94 -17.53
CA GLU A 40 9.57 11.64 -17.78
C GLU A 40 8.58 10.49 -17.56
N VAL A 41 7.76 10.60 -16.50
CA VAL A 41 6.68 9.65 -16.21
C VAL A 41 5.66 9.62 -17.34
N GLU A 42 5.26 10.79 -17.85
CA GLU A 42 4.32 10.90 -18.97
C GLU A 42 4.85 10.25 -20.23
N ALA A 43 6.10 10.52 -20.60
CA ALA A 43 6.74 9.92 -21.77
C ALA A 43 6.81 8.38 -21.66
N ASP A 44 7.16 7.86 -20.48
CA ASP A 44 7.19 6.42 -20.24
C ASP A 44 5.79 5.79 -20.23
N PHE A 45 4.80 6.52 -19.71
CA PHE A 45 3.41 6.06 -19.71
C PHE A 45 2.85 6.00 -21.13
N ASP A 46 3.11 7.02 -21.96
CA ASP A 46 2.76 7.06 -23.38
C ASP A 46 3.34 5.85 -24.12
N ALA A 47 4.62 5.54 -23.90
CA ALA A 47 5.27 4.38 -24.51
C ALA A 47 4.62 3.04 -24.09
N LEU A 48 4.15 2.91 -22.83
CA LEU A 48 3.42 1.73 -22.39
C LEU A 48 2.04 1.64 -23.06
N LEU A 49 1.31 2.74 -23.14
CA LEU A 49 -0.02 2.80 -23.75
C LEU A 49 0.05 2.44 -25.25
N GLU A 50 1.04 2.97 -25.97
CA GLU A 50 1.30 2.60 -27.37
C GLU A 50 1.59 1.10 -27.51
N ALA A 51 2.45 0.54 -26.63
CA ALA A 51 2.78 -0.88 -26.63
C ALA A 51 1.57 -1.78 -26.32
N ASP A 52 0.65 -1.32 -25.46
CA ASP A 52 -0.61 -2.01 -25.15
C ASP A 52 -1.72 -1.72 -26.18
N GLY A 53 -1.44 -0.92 -27.23
CA GLY A 53 -2.37 -0.62 -28.32
C GLY A 53 -3.48 0.36 -27.94
N VAL A 54 -3.28 1.16 -26.89
CA VAL A 54 -4.24 2.16 -26.41
C VAL A 54 -4.04 3.46 -27.17
N ALA A 55 -4.86 3.67 -28.22
CA ALA A 55 -4.78 4.84 -29.09
C ALA A 55 -5.56 6.06 -28.57
N GLU A 56 -6.62 5.83 -27.78
CA GLU A 56 -7.48 6.89 -27.26
C GLU A 56 -7.69 6.67 -25.75
N PHE A 57 -7.61 7.76 -24.99
CA PHE A 57 -7.81 7.76 -23.55
C PHE A 57 -8.28 9.15 -23.07
N GLU A 58 -8.97 9.19 -21.94
CA GLU A 58 -9.39 10.47 -21.33
C GLU A 58 -8.20 11.30 -20.82
N GLN A 59 -8.48 12.56 -20.49
CA GLN A 59 -7.48 13.44 -19.90
C GLN A 59 -6.88 12.82 -18.63
N ARG A 60 -5.55 12.80 -18.57
CA ARG A 60 -4.80 12.34 -17.40
C ARG A 60 -5.10 13.23 -16.20
N ALA A 61 -5.33 12.59 -15.05
CA ALA A 61 -5.38 13.26 -13.76
C ALA A 61 -4.16 12.86 -12.93
N VAL A 62 -3.46 13.84 -12.36
CA VAL A 62 -2.43 13.61 -11.35
C VAL A 62 -3.07 13.75 -9.98
N ILE A 63 -3.06 12.66 -9.22
CA ILE A 63 -3.69 12.55 -7.91
C ILE A 63 -2.58 12.37 -6.87
N PRO A 64 -2.26 13.44 -6.11
CA PRO A 64 -1.35 13.32 -4.99
C PRO A 64 -2.04 12.57 -3.84
N PHE A 65 -1.34 11.61 -3.23
CA PHE A 65 -1.84 10.95 -2.03
C PHE A 65 -0.73 10.79 -0.97
N PRO A 66 -1.06 10.99 0.31
CA PRO A 66 -0.18 10.57 1.38
C PRO A 66 -0.34 9.07 1.63
N ASN A 67 0.76 8.39 1.96
CA ASN A 67 0.68 7.05 2.56
C ASN A 67 0.65 7.20 4.08
N PHE A 68 -0.41 6.73 4.73
CA PHE A 68 -0.58 6.91 6.16
C PHE A 68 -1.46 5.83 6.79
N VAL A 69 -1.31 5.69 8.10
CA VAL A 69 -2.28 5.00 8.96
C VAL A 69 -2.63 5.90 10.14
N HIS A 70 -3.94 6.01 10.42
CA HIS A 70 -4.45 6.76 11.55
C HIS A 70 -4.14 6.00 12.86
N ARG A 71 -3.82 6.75 13.90
CA ARG A 71 -3.36 6.24 15.21
C ARG A 71 -4.45 5.49 15.98
N GLN A 72 -5.70 5.82 15.67
CA GLN A 72 -6.89 5.19 16.20
C GLN A 72 -7.91 5.09 15.06
N VAL A 73 -8.21 3.87 14.67
CA VAL A 73 -9.29 3.56 13.73
C VAL A 73 -10.64 3.71 14.43
N PHE A 74 -10.73 3.41 15.71
CA PHE A 74 -11.98 3.46 16.47
C PHE A 74 -11.76 4.01 17.89
N ASP A 75 -12.45 5.09 18.26
CA ASP A 75 -12.29 5.73 19.59
C ASP A 75 -13.44 5.42 20.56
N GLY A 76 -14.31 4.47 20.21
CA GLY A 76 -15.49 4.16 21.02
C GLY A 76 -16.68 5.08 20.76
N ALA A 77 -16.58 6.08 19.88
CA ALA A 77 -17.72 6.84 19.35
C ALA A 77 -17.71 6.81 17.82
N ILE A 78 -16.56 7.13 17.23
CA ILE A 78 -16.32 7.31 15.81
C ILE A 78 -15.45 6.16 15.29
N ALA A 79 -15.88 5.56 14.19
CA ALA A 79 -15.11 4.60 13.42
C ALA A 79 -14.63 5.24 12.12
N ARG A 80 -13.32 5.23 11.90
CA ARG A 80 -12.68 5.57 10.63
C ARG A 80 -12.62 4.30 9.78
N VAL A 81 -12.97 4.40 8.51
CA VAL A 81 -13.02 3.25 7.59
C VAL A 81 -12.42 3.64 6.24
N GLY A 82 -11.69 2.71 5.62
CA GLY A 82 -11.02 2.90 4.34
C GLY A 82 -10.02 4.06 4.40
N ASN A 83 -10.10 4.96 3.42
CA ASN A 83 -9.21 6.13 3.31
C ASN A 83 -9.30 7.09 4.51
N ALA A 84 -10.36 7.04 5.32
CA ALA A 84 -10.42 7.81 6.57
C ALA A 84 -9.53 7.22 7.68
N ALA A 85 -9.20 5.93 7.60
CA ALA A 85 -8.39 5.20 8.56
C ALA A 85 -6.95 5.02 8.08
N ALA A 86 -6.73 4.70 6.80
CA ALA A 86 -5.41 4.49 6.25
C ALA A 86 -5.44 4.56 4.72
N PHE A 87 -4.30 4.87 4.12
CA PHE A 87 -4.09 4.77 2.69
C PHE A 87 -2.64 4.33 2.39
N MET A 88 -2.48 3.46 1.40
CA MET A 88 -1.19 3.11 0.79
C MET A 88 -1.40 2.88 -0.69
N GLU A 89 -0.31 2.91 -1.46
CA GLU A 89 -0.35 2.60 -2.89
C GLU A 89 -0.99 1.22 -3.18
N PRO A 90 -1.70 1.07 -4.31
CA PRO A 90 -2.57 -0.07 -4.56
C PRO A 90 -1.86 -1.29 -5.17
N LEU A 91 -0.55 -1.48 -4.93
CA LEU A 91 0.25 -2.53 -5.58
C LEU A 91 -0.33 -3.94 -5.37
N GLU A 92 -0.93 -4.16 -4.20
CA GLU A 92 -1.50 -5.45 -3.77
C GLU A 92 -3.02 -5.40 -3.53
N ALA A 93 -3.70 -4.37 -4.06
CA ALA A 93 -5.16 -4.20 -3.97
C ALA A 93 -5.74 -4.36 -2.54
N THR A 94 -5.01 -3.95 -1.51
CA THR A 94 -5.32 -4.24 -0.10
C THR A 94 -6.41 -3.33 0.49
N ALA A 95 -6.70 -2.18 -0.13
CA ALA A 95 -7.52 -1.12 0.47
C ALA A 95 -8.94 -1.58 0.87
N ILE A 96 -9.63 -2.31 0.00
CA ILE A 96 -11.01 -2.76 0.26
C ILE A 96 -11.03 -3.85 1.33
N VAL A 97 -10.07 -4.78 1.30
CA VAL A 97 -9.95 -5.84 2.32
C VAL A 97 -9.69 -5.24 3.71
N LEU A 98 -8.81 -4.23 3.79
CA LEU A 98 -8.56 -3.49 5.03
C LEU A 98 -9.82 -2.77 5.51
N ALA A 99 -10.59 -2.14 4.61
CA ALA A 99 -11.86 -1.49 4.97
C ALA A 99 -12.89 -2.49 5.51
N GLN A 100 -13.01 -3.67 4.88
CA GLN A 100 -13.88 -4.76 5.35
C GLN A 100 -13.49 -5.23 6.74
N LEU A 101 -12.18 -5.39 6.99
CA LEU A 101 -11.67 -5.77 8.31
C LEU A 101 -12.00 -4.71 9.38
N GLN A 102 -11.80 -3.43 9.06
CA GLN A 102 -12.14 -2.32 9.95
C GLN A 102 -13.63 -2.30 10.31
N ILE A 103 -14.50 -2.43 9.31
CA ILE A 103 -15.96 -2.53 9.52
C ILE A 103 -16.28 -3.73 10.40
N GLY A 104 -15.76 -4.92 10.06
CA GLY A 104 -15.99 -6.15 10.79
C GLY A 104 -15.62 -6.03 12.27
N MET A 105 -14.41 -5.55 12.56
CA MET A 105 -13.93 -5.43 13.95
C MET A 105 -14.74 -4.40 14.76
N VAL A 106 -15.14 -3.29 14.15
CA VAL A 106 -16.00 -2.29 14.82
C VAL A 106 -17.37 -2.87 15.13
N LEU A 107 -18.00 -3.56 14.16
CA LEU A 107 -19.30 -4.20 14.37
C LEU A 107 -19.24 -5.27 15.47
N GLN A 108 -18.17 -6.07 15.50
CA GLN A 108 -17.96 -7.09 16.53
C GLN A 108 -17.90 -6.48 17.94
N ILE A 109 -17.13 -5.41 18.14
CA ILE A 109 -17.09 -4.77 19.48
C ILE A 109 -18.43 -4.10 19.79
N ARG A 110 -19.06 -3.43 18.82
CA ARG A 110 -20.26 -2.64 19.09
C ARG A 110 -21.50 -3.46 19.40
N PHE A 111 -21.66 -4.61 18.74
CA PHE A 111 -22.90 -5.37 18.80
C PHE A 111 -22.77 -6.70 19.55
N ASN A 112 -21.55 -7.22 19.73
CA ASN A 112 -21.33 -8.54 20.34
C ASN A 112 -20.55 -8.48 21.66
N ARG A 113 -20.30 -7.28 22.21
CA ARG A 113 -19.57 -7.09 23.47
C ARG A 113 -20.32 -6.11 24.40
N PRO A 114 -20.29 -6.35 25.73
CA PRO A 114 -20.84 -5.41 26.70
C PRO A 114 -20.18 -4.03 26.62
N ILE A 115 -20.96 -2.96 26.79
CA ILE A 115 -20.49 -1.57 26.61
C ILE A 115 -19.44 -1.18 27.65
N GLU A 116 -19.48 -1.77 28.84
CA GLU A 116 -18.49 -1.59 29.90
C GLU A 116 -17.08 -2.10 29.52
N HIS A 117 -16.95 -2.89 28.45
CA HIS A 117 -15.66 -3.36 27.94
C HIS A 117 -15.15 -2.53 26.75
N LEU A 118 -15.94 -1.57 26.27
CA LEU A 118 -15.68 -0.84 25.03
C LEU A 118 -14.31 -0.17 25.00
N GLU A 119 -13.90 0.50 26.09
CA GLU A 119 -12.61 1.20 26.15
C GLU A 119 -11.44 0.23 26.01
N ARG A 120 -11.47 -0.87 26.76
CA ARG A 120 -10.46 -1.93 26.70
C ARG A 120 -10.44 -2.62 25.33
N ASP A 121 -11.61 -3.00 24.82
CA ASP A 121 -11.73 -3.73 23.57
C ASP A 121 -11.36 -2.84 22.36
N ALA A 122 -11.67 -1.54 22.41
CA ALA A 122 -11.25 -0.57 21.40
C ALA A 122 -9.72 -0.46 21.32
N ALA A 123 -9.00 -0.45 22.45
CA ALA A 123 -7.53 -0.43 22.44
C ALA A 123 -6.95 -1.67 21.73
N VAL A 124 -7.50 -2.86 22.02
CA VAL A 124 -7.08 -4.12 21.38
C VAL A 124 -7.35 -4.09 19.88
N VAL A 125 -8.54 -3.64 19.46
CA VAL A 125 -8.89 -3.57 18.03
C VAL A 125 -8.10 -2.53 17.27
N ASN A 126 -7.82 -1.36 17.86
CA ASN A 126 -6.92 -0.39 17.24
C ASN A 126 -5.55 -1.00 16.99
N ARG A 127 -4.97 -1.66 18.00
CA ARG A 127 -3.67 -2.34 17.83
C ARG A 127 -3.72 -3.36 16.70
N PHE A 128 -4.75 -4.20 16.66
CA PHE A 128 -4.92 -5.21 15.62
C PHE A 128 -5.06 -4.57 14.22
N LEU A 129 -5.94 -3.59 14.05
CA LEU A 129 -6.19 -2.95 12.75
C LEU A 129 -4.97 -2.18 12.25
N ILE A 130 -4.29 -1.45 13.12
CA ILE A 130 -3.08 -0.69 12.75
C ILE A 130 -1.95 -1.66 12.40
N ASN A 131 -1.78 -2.77 13.15
CA ASN A 131 -0.80 -3.79 12.81
C ASN A 131 -1.05 -4.35 11.41
N ASN A 132 -2.30 -4.69 11.07
CA ASN A 132 -2.64 -5.19 9.73
C ASN A 132 -2.26 -4.19 8.63
N VAL A 133 -2.53 -2.90 8.81
CA VAL A 133 -2.13 -1.87 7.82
C VAL A 133 -0.60 -1.78 7.71
N LEU A 134 0.13 -1.82 8.83
CA LEU A 134 1.60 -1.78 8.81
C LEU A 134 2.19 -3.04 8.14
N CYS A 135 1.64 -4.23 8.42
CA CYS A 135 2.00 -5.48 7.75
C CYS A 135 1.78 -5.38 6.25
N SER A 136 0.61 -4.89 5.81
CA SER A 136 0.34 -4.66 4.38
C SER A 136 1.33 -3.68 3.76
N GLY A 137 1.69 -2.61 4.48
CA GLY A 137 2.71 -1.66 4.02
C GLY A 137 4.10 -2.28 3.89
N LEU A 138 4.47 -3.20 4.78
CA LEU A 138 5.71 -3.97 4.67
C LEU A 138 5.69 -4.93 3.49
N PHE A 139 4.57 -5.61 3.29
CA PHE A 139 4.38 -6.50 2.16
C PHE A 139 4.49 -5.75 0.83
N VAL A 140 3.84 -4.59 0.69
CA VAL A 140 4.02 -3.69 -0.46
C VAL A 140 5.49 -3.26 -0.55
N GLY A 141 6.08 -2.83 0.56
CA GLY A 141 7.47 -2.37 0.58
C GLY A 141 8.48 -3.44 0.13
N TRP A 142 8.19 -4.72 0.39
CA TRP A 142 9.04 -5.82 -0.01
C TRP A 142 9.18 -5.98 -1.53
N HIS A 143 8.15 -5.60 -2.29
CA HIS A 143 8.20 -5.61 -3.75
C HIS A 143 9.30 -4.70 -4.31
N TYR A 144 9.67 -3.67 -3.55
CA TYR A 144 10.73 -2.73 -3.89
C TYR A 144 12.11 -3.12 -3.35
N ALA A 145 12.17 -4.04 -2.37
CA ALA A 145 13.38 -4.37 -1.62
C ALA A 145 14.53 -4.88 -2.49
N LEU A 146 14.22 -5.54 -3.60
CA LEU A 146 15.21 -6.11 -4.52
C LEU A 146 15.38 -5.27 -5.80
N GLY A 147 14.79 -4.07 -5.84
CA GLY A 147 14.75 -3.24 -7.03
C GLY A 147 13.91 -3.86 -8.16
N SER A 148 14.31 -3.60 -9.40
CA SER A 148 13.62 -4.05 -10.60
C SER A 148 14.61 -4.32 -11.73
N ARG A 149 14.12 -4.84 -12.86
CA ARG A 149 14.90 -4.94 -14.11
C ARG A 149 15.37 -3.58 -14.64
N PHE A 150 14.78 -2.49 -14.15
CA PHE A 150 15.18 -1.13 -14.47
C PHE A 150 16.18 -0.63 -13.43
N ASP A 151 17.40 -0.34 -13.85
CA ASP A 151 18.40 0.33 -13.02
C ASP A 151 18.20 1.86 -13.07
N SER A 152 17.10 2.34 -12.51
CA SER A 152 16.72 3.75 -12.49
C SER A 152 16.92 4.39 -11.12
N GLU A 153 16.85 5.72 -11.07
CA GLU A 153 16.89 6.47 -9.80
C GLU A 153 15.74 6.06 -8.88
N PHE A 154 14.52 5.92 -9.41
CA PHE A 154 13.37 5.45 -8.65
C PHE A 154 13.64 4.10 -7.97
N TRP A 155 14.15 3.10 -8.70
CA TRP A 155 14.34 1.76 -8.13
C TRP A 155 15.52 1.69 -7.16
N ARG A 156 16.58 2.47 -7.38
CA ARG A 156 17.67 2.62 -6.41
C ARG A 156 17.17 3.32 -5.13
N TYR A 157 16.44 4.42 -5.29
CA TYR A 157 15.83 5.14 -4.17
C TYR A 157 14.90 4.21 -3.38
N ALA A 158 13.96 3.55 -4.05
CA ALA A 158 13.00 2.67 -3.40
C ALA A 158 13.74 1.57 -2.63
N ARG A 159 14.67 0.85 -3.28
CA ARG A 159 15.51 -0.18 -2.63
C ARG A 159 16.23 0.35 -1.39
N ASP A 160 16.89 1.50 -1.50
CA ASP A 160 17.73 2.07 -0.43
C ASP A 160 16.89 2.65 0.72
N GLN A 161 15.64 3.01 0.46
CA GLN A 161 14.65 3.40 1.47
C GLN A 161 13.85 2.22 2.01
N VAL A 162 13.95 1.03 1.38
CA VAL A 162 13.20 -0.13 1.84
C VAL A 162 13.67 -0.53 3.22
N TRP A 163 12.71 -0.67 4.13
CA TRP A 163 12.90 -1.06 5.52
C TRP A 163 13.42 0.09 6.40
N PRO A 164 12.57 0.72 7.23
CA PRO A 164 13.08 1.62 8.25
C PRO A 164 14.00 0.80 9.15
N GLN A 165 15.20 1.30 9.39
CA GLN A 165 16.20 0.79 10.35
C GLN A 165 15.65 0.65 11.80
N HIS A 166 14.35 0.86 11.99
CA HIS A 166 13.60 0.96 13.24
C HIS A 166 12.48 -0.08 13.38
N ARG A 167 12.33 -1.03 12.44
CA ARG A 167 11.37 -2.14 12.59
C ARG A 167 12.14 -3.37 13.08
N ASP A 168 11.76 -3.93 14.23
CA ASP A 168 12.40 -5.06 14.96
C ASP A 168 12.44 -6.42 14.21
N VAL A 169 12.26 -6.39 12.89
CA VAL A 169 12.23 -7.55 12.00
C VAL A 169 13.56 -7.70 11.26
N ALA A 170 13.95 -8.95 11.03
CA ALA A 170 15.19 -9.28 10.31
C ALA A 170 15.20 -8.66 8.91
N HIS A 171 16.33 -8.07 8.52
CA HIS A 171 16.56 -7.46 7.22
C HIS A 171 16.22 -8.46 6.08
N PRO A 172 15.62 -8.03 4.96
CA PRO A 172 15.27 -8.94 3.85
C PRO A 172 16.45 -9.80 3.36
N ASP A 173 17.66 -9.22 3.29
CA ASP A 173 18.87 -9.97 2.90
C ASP A 173 19.30 -11.05 3.91
N ALA A 174 18.84 -10.97 5.17
CA ALA A 174 19.08 -11.98 6.19
C ALA A 174 18.07 -13.15 6.10
N VAL A 175 16.98 -12.97 5.35
CA VAL A 175 15.95 -13.99 5.10
C VAL A 175 16.10 -14.43 3.65
N GLY A 176 16.81 -15.53 3.40
CA GLY A 176 17.06 -16.05 2.05
C GLY A 176 15.78 -16.05 1.19
N CYS A 177 15.75 -15.23 0.15
CA CYS A 177 14.50 -14.82 -0.50
C CYS A 177 14.29 -15.58 -1.83
N ASP A 178 13.69 -16.78 -1.76
CA ASP A 178 13.06 -17.48 -2.89
C ASP A 178 11.57 -17.11 -2.94
N ALA A 179 10.99 -16.91 -4.13
CA ALA A 179 9.59 -16.52 -4.32
C ALA A 179 8.55 -17.39 -3.57
N LEU A 180 8.87 -18.65 -3.25
CA LEU A 180 8.04 -19.52 -2.41
C LEU A 180 8.31 -19.34 -0.91
N LEU A 181 9.57 -19.14 -0.51
CA LEU A 181 9.93 -18.68 0.84
C LEU A 181 9.32 -17.30 1.14
N LYS A 182 8.96 -16.53 0.09
CA LYS A 182 8.27 -15.25 0.25
C LYS A 182 6.90 -15.39 0.91
N PHE A 183 6.16 -16.44 0.59
CA PHE A 183 4.81 -16.62 1.14
C PHE A 183 4.85 -17.01 2.63
N ASP A 184 5.73 -17.93 3.00
CA ASP A 184 5.86 -18.36 4.40
C ASP A 184 6.47 -17.26 5.27
N GLY A 185 7.53 -16.59 4.79
CA GLY A 185 8.12 -15.43 5.45
C GLY A 185 7.14 -14.26 5.56
N MET A 186 6.27 -14.05 4.57
CA MET A 186 5.17 -13.07 4.65
C MET A 186 4.17 -13.42 5.75
N PHE A 187 3.75 -14.68 5.87
CA PHE A 187 2.83 -15.07 6.95
C PHE A 187 3.46 -14.92 8.33
N GLU A 188 4.74 -15.27 8.48
CA GLU A 188 5.47 -15.02 9.72
C GLU A 188 5.54 -13.54 10.04
N LEU A 189 5.90 -12.71 9.06
CA LEU A 189 5.91 -11.25 9.14
C LEU A 189 4.53 -10.73 9.54
N MET A 190 3.45 -11.06 8.82
CA MET A 190 2.07 -10.63 9.13
C MET A 190 1.61 -11.00 10.55
N ASN A 191 2.15 -12.08 11.12
CA ASN A 191 1.83 -12.55 12.47
C ASN A 191 2.68 -11.90 13.57
N GLN A 192 3.69 -11.08 13.22
CA GLN A 192 4.49 -10.35 14.18
C GLN A 192 3.82 -9.05 14.63
N ALA A 193 4.11 -8.65 15.87
CA ALA A 193 3.68 -7.38 16.42
C ALA A 193 4.67 -6.28 16.01
N TYR A 194 4.32 -5.48 15.00
CA TYR A 194 5.23 -4.49 14.41
C TYR A 194 5.37 -3.19 15.20
N ILE A 195 4.61 -3.02 16.28
CA ILE A 195 4.59 -1.79 17.06
C ILE A 195 5.18 -2.07 18.44
N ASP A 196 6.39 -1.54 18.67
CA ASP A 196 6.90 -1.28 20.02
C ASP A 196 5.95 -0.31 20.74
N GLN A 197 5.69 -0.56 22.04
CA GLN A 197 4.93 0.37 22.88
C GLN A 197 5.47 1.81 22.82
N ALA A 198 6.78 1.99 22.63
CA ALA A 198 7.39 3.32 22.56
C ALA A 198 6.92 4.17 21.35
N ASP A 199 6.58 3.52 20.24
CA ASP A 199 6.17 4.18 19.00
C ASP A 199 4.69 4.61 19.00
N TRP A 200 3.86 3.97 19.83
CA TRP A 200 2.46 4.33 20.05
C TRP A 200 2.28 5.80 20.47
N HIS A 201 3.20 6.33 21.27
CA HIS A 201 3.07 7.64 21.90
C HIS A 201 3.43 8.84 21.00
N ARG A 202 4.10 8.66 19.84
CA ARG A 202 4.62 9.77 19.01
C ARG A 202 3.61 10.40 18.04
N ARG A 203 2.52 11.02 18.54
CA ARG A 203 1.34 11.72 17.93
C ARG A 203 1.19 12.07 16.41
N CYS A 204 1.92 11.52 15.44
CA CYS A 204 1.68 11.63 14.00
C CYS A 204 1.50 10.26 13.32
N GLY A 205 0.78 10.20 12.19
CA GLY A 205 0.55 8.96 11.43
C GLY A 205 1.86 8.28 11.07
N PHE A 206 1.93 6.96 11.18
CA PHE A 206 3.14 6.24 10.80
C PHE A 206 3.35 6.37 9.29
N PRO A 207 4.54 6.80 8.82
CA PRO A 207 4.86 6.69 7.42
C PRO A 207 4.82 5.21 7.06
N LEU A 208 3.92 4.86 6.15
CA LEU A 208 3.92 3.55 5.54
C LEU A 208 5.10 3.50 4.57
N THR A 209 5.69 2.32 4.44
CA THR A 209 6.83 1.99 3.56
C THR A 209 6.49 2.04 2.08
N SER A 210 5.59 2.93 1.69
CA SER A 210 5.25 3.17 0.29
C SER A 210 6.22 4.21 -0.25
N TYR A 211 6.91 3.83 -1.31
CA TYR A 211 7.96 4.66 -1.92
C TYR A 211 7.43 5.51 -3.07
N ALA A 212 6.18 5.27 -3.47
CA ALA A 212 5.44 6.07 -4.42
C ALA A 212 4.38 6.95 -3.71
N GLN A 213 4.14 8.14 -4.25
CA GLN A 213 3.33 9.18 -3.60
C GLN A 213 2.37 9.90 -4.55
N MET A 214 2.52 9.70 -5.85
CA MET A 214 1.62 10.24 -6.88
C MET A 214 1.11 9.11 -7.74
N ALA A 215 -0.18 9.16 -8.04
CA ALA A 215 -0.77 8.39 -9.13
C ALA A 215 -1.08 9.35 -10.28
N GLN A 216 -0.87 8.87 -11.49
CA GLN A 216 -1.36 9.45 -12.72
C GLN A 216 -2.31 8.46 -13.35
N GLY A 217 -3.59 8.81 -13.52
CA GLY A 217 -4.62 7.87 -13.98
C GLY A 217 -5.24 8.24 -15.31
N LEU A 218 -5.80 7.23 -15.97
CA LEU A 218 -6.76 7.37 -17.07
C LEU A 218 -8.15 6.93 -16.58
N GLY A 219 -9.15 7.78 -16.79
CA GLY A 219 -10.57 7.49 -16.57
C GLY A 219 -11.26 7.05 -17.86
N PHE A 220 -12.42 6.40 -17.72
CA PHE A 220 -13.46 6.17 -18.73
C PHE A 220 -14.80 6.00 -17.99
#